data_AF-A0A6H1X1W3-F1
#
_entry.id   AF-A0A6H1X1W3-F1
#
_cell.length_a   1.000
_cell.length_b   1.000
_cell.length_c   1.000
_cell.angle_alpha   90.00
_cell.angle_beta   90.00
_cell.angle_gamma   90.00
#
_symmetry.space_group_name_H-M   'P 1'
#
loop_
_entity.id
_entity.type
_entity.pdbx_description
1 polymer ?
#
loop_
_entity_poly.entity_id
_entity_poly.type
_entity_poly.pdbx_seq_one_letter_code
_entity_poly.pdbx_strand_id
1 'polypeptide(L)'
;MDTSFTRLIYDKIEFIEFRQNILFLKQPQHKASIFFELHLDDFLRIRDFTKNFSKRVVLGNEKLTIYDYEKELFNIWTPIKSYPSSSTLVAKALMSEDVFNQLFQSNN
;
A
#
# COMPACT_ATOMS: atom_id res chain seq x y z
N MET A 1 -8.95 -29.12 -4.26
CA MET A 1 -7.72 -28.38 -3.89
C MET A 1 -7.94 -27.79 -2.52
N ASP A 2 -6.96 -27.96 -1.63
CA ASP A 2 -7.01 -27.37 -0.28
C ASP A 2 -7.10 -25.84 -0.38
N THR A 3 -8.15 -25.26 0.21
CA THR A 3 -8.43 -23.82 0.12
C THR A 3 -7.30 -22.98 0.71
N SER A 4 -6.57 -23.53 1.68
CA SER A 4 -5.40 -22.87 2.30
C SER A 4 -4.23 -22.72 1.32
N PHE A 5 -3.95 -23.76 0.54
CA PHE A 5 -2.87 -23.76 -0.45
C PHE A 5 -3.18 -22.80 -1.61
N THR A 6 -4.42 -22.82 -2.10
CA THR A 6 -4.87 -21.87 -3.13
C THR A 6 -4.75 -20.43 -2.64
N ARG A 7 -5.13 -20.16 -1.38
CA ARG A 7 -4.99 -18.82 -0.79
C ARG A 7 -3.54 -18.36 -0.75
N LEU A 8 -2.62 -19.22 -0.32
CA LEU A 8 -1.19 -18.91 -0.30
C LEU A 8 -0.64 -18.57 -1.69
N ILE A 9 -1.11 -19.24 -2.74
CA ILE A 9 -0.72 -18.92 -4.12
C ILE A 9 -1.19 -17.51 -4.49
N TYR A 10 -2.46 -17.17 -4.24
CA TYR A 10 -2.97 -15.83 -4.51
C TYR A 10 -2.21 -14.75 -3.73
N ASP A 11 -1.93 -14.99 -2.46
CA ASP A 11 -1.15 -14.08 -1.62
C ASP A 11 0.25 -13.82 -2.20
N LYS A 12 0.91 -14.86 -2.75
CA LYS A 12 2.20 -14.72 -3.44
C LYS A 12 2.09 -13.98 -4.78
N ILE A 13 1.03 -14.21 -5.54
CA ILE A 13 0.81 -13.51 -6.82
C ILE A 13 0.60 -12.02 -6.57
N GLU A 14 -0.31 -11.65 -5.65
CA GLU A 14 -0.56 -10.24 -5.29
C GLU A 14 0.73 -9.57 -4.78
N PHE A 15 1.57 -10.30 -4.04
CA PHE A 15 2.86 -9.78 -3.58
C PHE A 15 3.84 -9.50 -4.74
N ILE A 16 3.91 -10.38 -5.73
CA ILE A 16 4.75 -10.17 -6.92
C ILE A 16 4.23 -8.98 -7.73
N GLU A 17 2.92 -8.89 -7.95
CA GLU A 17 2.28 -7.76 -8.64
C GLU A 17 2.58 -6.43 -7.94
N PHE A 18 2.44 -6.40 -6.61
CA PHE A 18 2.80 -5.23 -5.82
C PHE A 18 4.26 -4.82 -6.04
N ARG A 19 5.21 -5.78 -5.98
CA ARG A 19 6.63 -5.48 -6.21
C ARG A 19 6.90 -4.93 -7.61
N GLN A 20 6.21 -5.45 -8.63
CA GLN A 20 6.30 -4.92 -9.99
C GLN A 20 5.74 -3.50 -10.08
N ASN A 21 4.59 -3.23 -9.47
CA ASN A 21 3.99 -1.89 -9.42
C ASN A 21 4.92 -0.88 -8.75
N ILE A 22 5.56 -1.25 -7.63
CA ILE A 22 6.56 -0.40 -6.98
C ILE A 22 7.72 -0.05 -7.93
N LEU A 23 8.21 -1.01 -8.72
CA LEU A 23 9.29 -0.78 -9.68
C LEU A 23 8.90 0.17 -10.82
N PHE A 24 7.65 0.10 -11.28
CA PHE A 24 7.14 0.98 -12.33
C PHE A 24 6.76 2.37 -11.82
N LEU A 25 6.24 2.46 -10.60
CA LEU A 25 5.74 3.71 -10.03
C LEU A 25 6.80 4.53 -9.30
N LYS A 26 7.91 3.91 -8.86
CA LYS A 26 8.99 4.65 -8.20
C LYS A 26 9.56 5.73 -9.13
N GLN A 27 10.06 6.82 -8.55
CA GLN A 27 10.80 7.81 -9.34
C GLN A 27 12.07 7.18 -9.92
N PRO A 28 12.46 7.51 -11.17
CA PRO A 28 13.64 6.92 -11.81
C PRO A 28 14.92 7.07 -10.98
N GLN A 29 15.10 8.26 -10.37
CA GLN A 29 16.25 8.59 -9.52
C GLN A 29 16.25 7.93 -8.13
N HIS A 30 15.11 7.37 -7.67
CA HIS A 30 15.01 6.78 -6.35
C HIS A 30 15.29 5.28 -6.40
N LYS A 31 16.16 4.82 -5.48
CA LYS A 31 16.34 3.39 -5.23
C LYS A 31 15.23 2.95 -4.29
N ALA A 32 14.31 2.11 -4.77
CA ALA A 32 13.25 1.49 -3.96
C ALA A 32 13.79 0.33 -3.11
N SER A 33 15.03 0.44 -2.63
CA SER A 33 15.77 -0.68 -2.02
C SER A 33 15.07 -1.25 -0.80
N ILE A 34 14.38 -0.41 -0.03
CA ILE A 34 13.63 -0.83 1.15
C ILE A 34 12.55 -1.87 0.82
N PHE A 35 11.95 -1.79 -0.37
CA PHE A 35 10.94 -2.74 -0.83
C PHE A 35 11.55 -4.08 -1.29
N PHE A 36 12.88 -4.19 -1.42
CA PHE A 36 13.55 -5.48 -1.60
C PHE A 36 13.64 -6.27 -0.30
N GLU A 37 13.62 -5.59 0.85
CA GLU A 37 13.61 -6.19 2.18
C GLU A 37 12.19 -6.53 2.66
N LEU A 38 11.16 -6.12 1.91
CA LEU A 38 9.78 -6.44 2.24
C LEU A 38 9.53 -7.94 2.09
N HIS A 39 9.05 -8.57 3.16
CA HIS A 39 8.64 -9.97 3.15
C HIS A 39 7.14 -10.13 2.90
N LEU A 40 6.71 -11.34 2.53
CA LEU A 40 5.30 -11.64 2.24
C LEU A 40 4.39 -11.28 3.43
N ASP A 41 4.79 -11.62 4.66
CA ASP A 41 3.96 -11.37 5.85
C ASP A 41 3.76 -9.86 6.11
N ASP A 42 4.81 -9.05 5.91
CA ASP A 42 4.73 -7.59 5.99
C ASP A 42 3.81 -7.03 4.91
N PHE A 43 3.95 -7.54 3.67
CA PHE A 43 3.07 -7.16 2.57
C PHE A 43 1.60 -7.48 2.88
N LEU A 44 1.29 -8.67 3.40
CA LEU A 44 -0.09 -9.05 3.72
C LEU A 44 -0.68 -8.11 4.77
N ARG A 45 0.10 -7.72 5.79
CA ARG A 45 -0.32 -6.72 6.78
C ARG A 45 -0.58 -5.36 6.13
N ILE A 46 0.31 -4.88 5.26
CA ILE A 46 0.16 -3.60 4.53
C ILE A 46 -1.07 -3.65 3.62
N ARG A 47 -1.27 -4.75 2.90
CA ARG A 47 -2.41 -4.95 1.99
C ARG A 47 -3.72 -4.91 2.75
N ASP A 48 -3.84 -5.66 3.83
CA ASP A 48 -5.07 -5.76 4.61
C ASP A 48 -5.38 -4.43 5.30
N PHE A 49 -4.36 -3.75 5.81
CA PHE A 49 -4.46 -2.36 6.25
C PHE A 49 -4.98 -1.44 5.14
N THR A 50 -4.37 -1.48 3.95
CA THR A 50 -4.74 -0.59 2.83
C THR A 50 -6.16 -0.85 2.34
N LYS A 51 -6.58 -2.12 2.30
CA LYS A 51 -7.97 -2.52 2.00
C LYS A 51 -8.94 -1.98 3.04
N ASN A 52 -8.59 -2.00 4.33
CA ASN A 52 -9.42 -1.44 5.39
C ASN A 52 -9.50 0.10 5.28
N PHE A 53 -8.35 0.77 5.14
CA PHE A 53 -8.29 2.20 4.98
C PHE A 53 -9.11 2.68 3.77
N SER A 54 -8.99 2.01 2.63
CA SER A 54 -9.78 2.31 1.42
C SER A 54 -11.29 2.25 1.67
N LYS A 55 -11.75 1.28 2.48
CA LYS A 55 -13.17 1.19 2.85
C LYS A 55 -13.61 2.39 3.70
N ARG A 56 -12.78 2.84 4.65
CA ARG A 56 -13.08 4.02 5.47
C ARG A 56 -13.20 5.28 4.62
N VAL A 57 -12.32 5.43 3.62
CA VAL A 57 -12.39 6.54 2.64
C VAL A 57 -13.71 6.50 1.87
N VAL A 58 -14.09 5.34 1.31
CA VAL A 58 -15.32 5.18 0.53
C VAL A 58 -16.59 5.41 1.36
N LEU A 59 -16.59 4.98 2.63
CA LEU A 59 -17.73 5.21 3.53
C LEU A 59 -17.96 6.70 3.83
N GLY A 60 -16.95 7.56 3.64
CA GLY A 60 -17.08 9.02 3.73
C GLY A 60 -17.35 9.57 5.14
N ASN A 61 -17.33 8.72 6.16
CA ASN A 61 -17.60 9.12 7.55
C ASN A 61 -16.45 9.94 8.17
N GLU A 62 -15.25 9.84 7.61
CA GLU A 62 -14.04 10.52 8.05
C GLU A 62 -13.37 11.21 6.85
N LYS A 63 -12.91 12.45 7.01
CA LYS A 63 -12.06 13.12 6.01
C LYS A 63 -10.63 12.59 6.13
N LEU A 64 -10.38 11.45 5.50
CA LEU A 64 -9.06 10.82 5.49
C LEU A 64 -8.18 11.36 4.37
N THR A 65 -6.94 11.68 4.72
CA THR A 65 -5.94 12.22 3.80
C THR A 65 -4.80 11.23 3.60
N ILE A 66 -3.92 11.53 2.65
CA ILE A 66 -2.67 10.77 2.48
C ILE A 66 -1.78 10.79 3.74
N TYR A 67 -1.86 11.85 4.57
CA TYR A 67 -1.09 11.94 5.81
C TYR A 67 -1.60 10.99 6.89
N ASP A 68 -2.91 10.77 6.94
CA ASP A 68 -3.50 9.79 7.87
C ASP A 68 -3.10 8.37 7.46
N TYR A 69 -3.16 8.09 6.15
CA TYR A 69 -2.68 6.83 5.59
C TYR A 69 -1.20 6.59 5.92
N GLU A 70 -0.35 7.60 5.73
CA GLU A 70 1.08 7.53 6.05
C GLU A 70 1.34 7.19 7.52
N LYS A 71 0.69 7.91 8.45
CA LYS A 71 0.86 7.69 9.89
C LYS A 71 0.49 6.26 10.29
N GLU A 72 -0.63 5.75 9.78
CA GLU A 72 -1.07 4.39 10.08
C GLU A 72 -0.15 3.33 9.42
N LEU A 73 0.24 3.53 8.16
CA LEU A 73 1.16 2.64 7.42
C LEU A 73 2.50 2.47 8.16
N PHE A 74 3.01 3.58 8.70
CA PHE A 74 4.24 3.63 9.47
C PHE A 74 4.20 2.83 10.77
N ASN A 75 3.01 2.58 11.33
CA ASN A 75 2.83 1.71 12.48
C ASN A 75 2.77 0.24 12.08
N ILE A 76 2.35 -0.06 10.83
CA ILE A 76 2.29 -1.42 10.30
C ILE A 76 3.68 -1.92 9.90
N TRP A 77 4.44 -1.09 9.18
CA TRP A 77 5.77 -1.47 8.69
C TRP A 77 6.74 -0.28 8.77
N THR A 78 7.35 -0.10 9.95
CA THR A 78 8.28 0.99 10.25
C THR A 78 9.43 1.21 9.24
N PRO A 79 10.07 0.18 8.65
CA PRO A 79 11.19 0.38 7.73
C PRO A 79 10.86 1.29 6.54
N ILE A 80 9.60 1.33 6.14
CA ILE A 80 9.13 2.13 5.00
C ILE A 80 9.42 3.63 5.13
N LYS A 81 9.58 4.13 6.37
CA LYS A 81 9.90 5.54 6.68
C LYS A 81 11.19 6.03 6.02
N SER A 82 12.12 5.13 5.68
CA SER A 82 13.39 5.50 5.07
C SER A 82 13.27 5.89 3.60
N TYR A 83 12.12 5.65 2.95
CA TYR A 83 11.89 5.97 1.55
C TYR A 83 10.94 7.17 1.40
N PRO A 84 11.40 8.29 0.82
CA PRO A 84 10.56 9.46 0.60
C PRO A 84 9.34 9.14 -0.28
N SER A 85 8.17 9.65 0.12
CA SER A 85 6.90 9.43 -0.60
C SER A 85 6.49 7.95 -0.71
N SER A 86 6.98 7.09 0.19
CA SER A 86 6.62 5.67 0.22
C SER A 86 5.12 5.46 0.37
N SER A 87 4.46 6.27 1.19
CA SER A 87 3.04 6.17 1.48
C SER A 87 2.20 6.39 0.23
N THR A 88 2.52 7.43 -0.54
CA THR A 88 1.89 7.70 -1.85
C THR A 88 2.14 6.57 -2.84
N LEU A 89 3.36 6.02 -2.84
CA LEU A 89 3.73 4.93 -3.74
C LEU A 89 2.95 3.64 -3.41
N VAL A 90 2.85 3.27 -2.13
CA VAL A 90 2.09 2.11 -1.69
C VAL A 90 0.59 2.31 -1.91
N ALA A 91 0.05 3.48 -1.55
CA ALA A 91 -1.35 3.80 -1.78
C ALA A 91 -1.69 3.67 -3.27
N LYS A 92 -0.87 4.24 -4.16
CA LYS A 92 -1.07 4.15 -5.61
C LYS A 92 -0.96 2.72 -6.15
N ALA A 93 -0.12 1.87 -5.53
CA ALA A 93 0.05 0.49 -5.96
C ALA A 93 -1.08 -0.44 -5.50
N LEU A 94 -1.83 -0.09 -4.44
CA LEU A 94 -2.78 -0.98 -3.77
C LEU A 94 -4.23 -0.47 -3.70
N MET A 95 -4.46 0.83 -3.83
CA MET A 95 -5.80 1.41 -3.86
C MET A 95 -6.33 1.49 -5.29
N SER A 96 -7.65 1.54 -5.44
CA SER A 96 -8.23 1.97 -6.72
C SER A 96 -7.92 3.45 -6.98
N GLU A 97 -7.89 3.83 -8.25
CA GLU A 97 -7.56 5.18 -8.67
C GLU A 97 -8.52 6.23 -8.05
N ASP A 98 -9.82 5.93 -8.01
CA ASP A 98 -10.82 6.82 -7.42
C ASP A 98 -10.56 7.07 -5.93
N VAL A 99 -10.26 6.01 -5.16
CA VAL A 99 -10.00 6.11 -3.72
C VAL A 99 -8.69 6.85 -3.48
N PHE A 100 -7.65 6.54 -4.26
CA PHE A 100 -6.38 7.23 -4.19
C PHE A 100 -6.54 8.73 -4.43
N ASN A 101 -7.30 9.13 -5.46
CA ASN A 101 -7.52 10.53 -5.80
C ASN A 101 -8.28 11.28 -4.68
N GLN A 102 -9.22 10.62 -4.00
CA GLN A 102 -9.95 11.21 -2.87
C GLN A 102 -9.03 11.65 -1.72
N LEU A 103 -7.90 10.98 -1.51
CA LEU A 103 -6.94 11.32 -0.44
C LEU A 103 -6.31 12.71 -0.60
N PHE A 104 -6.43 13.32 -1.79
CA PHE A 104 -5.85 14.62 -2.11
C PHE A 104 -6.91 15.71 -2.34
N GLN A 105 -8.20 15.36 -2.36
CA GLN A 105 -9.29 16.31 -2.63
C GLN A 105 -9.53 17.29 -1.48
N SER A 106 -9.06 16.98 -0.27
CA SER A 106 -9.22 17.81 0.94
C SER A 106 -8.11 18.85 1.14
N ASN A 107 -7.15 18.98 0.20
CA ASN A 107 -6.04 19.93 0.27
C ASN A 107 -6.30 21.28 -0.46
N ASN A 108 -7.56 21.60 -0.77
CA ASN A 108 -7.97 22.90 -1.34
C ASN A 108 -8.76 23.73 -0.32
#